data_AF-A0A943P7D2-F1
#
_entry.id   AF-A0A943P7D2-F1
#
_cell.length_a   1.000
_cell.length_b   1.000
_cell.length_c   1.000
_cell.angle_alpha   90.00
_cell.angle_beta   90.00
_cell.angle_gamma   90.00
#
_symmetry.space_group_name_H-M   'P 1'
#
loop_
_entity.id
_entity.type
_entity.pdbx_description
1 polymer ?
#
loop_
_entity_poly.entity_id
_entity_poly.type
_entity_poly.pdbx_seq_one_letter_code
_entity_poly.pdbx_strand_id
1 'polypeptide(L)' 'MSNDKKIVITTRDRVLRAWQNSTELVRDFENYAKETSDDKTAAEMFQKYAVDEGRHAAELLKLLHDYQDNDTV' A
#
# COMPACT_ATOMS: atom_id res chain seq x y z
N MET A 1 -9.71 -39.22 0.14
CA MET A 1 -9.09 -38.29 1.11
C MET A 1 -9.46 -36.88 0.66
N SER A 2 -10.42 -36.22 1.31
CA SER A 2 -10.80 -34.86 0.95
C SER A 2 -9.71 -33.90 1.42
N ASN A 3 -9.04 -33.27 0.47
CA ASN A 3 -8.04 -32.25 0.75
C ASN A 3 -8.76 -30.91 0.92
N ASP A 4 -9.57 -30.78 1.97
CA ASP A 4 -10.43 -29.61 2.22
C ASP A 4 -9.68 -28.42 2.85
N LYS A 5 -8.40 -28.25 2.51
CA LYS A 5 -7.62 -27.07 2.92
C LYS A 5 -7.78 -25.97 1.87
N LYS A 6 -8.94 -25.31 1.89
CA LYS A 6 -9.18 -24.13 1.06
C LYS A 6 -8.50 -22.91 1.70
N ILE A 7 -7.67 -22.22 0.93
CA ILE A 7 -7.15 -20.91 1.34
C ILE A 7 -8.32 -19.91 1.24
N VAL A 8 -8.60 -19.21 2.33
CA VAL A 8 -9.63 -18.16 2.39
C VAL A 8 -8.93 -16.82 2.50
N ILE A 9 -9.16 -15.95 1.51
CA ILE A 9 -8.67 -14.56 1.54
C ILE A 9 -9.67 -13.72 2.31
N THR A 10 -9.24 -13.19 3.45
CA THR A 10 -10.04 -12.37 4.36
C THR A 10 -10.07 -10.89 3.93
N THR A 11 -10.90 -10.08 4.58
CA THR A 11 -10.86 -8.62 4.40
C THR A 11 -9.52 -8.06 4.88
N ARG A 12 -9.01 -8.56 6.01
CA ARG A 12 -7.69 -8.18 6.55
C ARG A 12 -6.58 -8.42 5.52
N ASP A 13 -6.59 -9.55 4.82
CA ASP A 13 -5.59 -9.87 3.78
C ASP A 13 -5.62 -8.87 2.62
N ARG A 14 -6.83 -8.42 2.22
CA ARG A 14 -6.99 -7.42 1.16
C ARG A 14 -6.46 -6.05 1.61
N VAL A 15 -6.74 -5.64 2.84
CA VAL A 15 -6.21 -4.39 3.40
C VAL A 15 -4.68 -4.47 3.54
N LEU A 16 -4.14 -5.61 3.98
CA LEU A 16 -2.70 -5.83 4.06
C LEU A 16 -2.02 -5.71 2.70
N ARG A 17 -2.61 -6.33 1.67
CA ARG A 17 -2.11 -6.22 0.31
C ARG A 17 -2.18 -4.77 -0.21
N ALA A 18 -3.27 -4.06 0.05
CA ALA A 18 -3.40 -2.66 -0.34
C ALA A 18 -2.32 -1.79 0.33
N TRP A 19 -2.08 -1.99 1.62
CA TRP A 19 -1.03 -1.28 2.35
C TRP A 19 0.34 -1.52 1.73
N GLN A 20 0.70 -2.78 1.47
CA GLN A 20 1.97 -3.15 0.81
C GLN A 20 2.11 -2.50 -0.57
N ASN A 21 1.03 -2.50 -1.35
CA ASN A 21 1.04 -1.90 -2.67
C ASN A 21 1.24 -0.38 -2.61
N SER A 22 0.55 0.33 -1.71
CA SER A 22 0.77 1.77 -1.54
C SER A 22 2.18 2.08 -1.07
N THR A 23 2.77 1.27 -0.16
CA THR A 23 4.17 1.47 0.24
C THR A 23 5.16 1.23 -0.90
N GLU A 24 4.88 0.29 -1.81
CA GLU A 24 5.70 0.08 -3.00
C GLU A 24 5.57 1.26 -3.96
N LEU A 25 4.35 1.76 -4.19
CA LEU A 25 4.12 2.93 -5.04
C LEU A 25 4.80 4.20 -4.51
N VAL A 26 4.89 4.39 -3.19
CA VAL A 26 5.70 5.48 -2.61
C VAL A 26 7.14 5.38 -3.13
N ARG A 27 7.76 4.20 -3.00
CA ARG A 27 9.14 3.96 -3.43
C ARG A 27 9.31 4.16 -4.94
N ASP A 28 8.40 3.60 -5.73
CA ASP A 28 8.43 3.71 -7.19
C ASP A 28 8.32 5.17 -7.64
N PHE A 29 7.34 5.91 -7.12
CA PHE A 29 7.16 7.31 -7.47
C PHE A 29 8.32 8.20 -7.00
N GLU A 30 8.91 7.93 -5.83
CA GLU A 30 10.13 8.62 -5.42
C GLU A 30 11.31 8.37 -6.37
N ASN A 31 11.46 7.14 -6.88
CA ASN A 31 12.52 6.82 -7.83
C ASN A 31 12.24 7.43 -9.21
N TYR A 32 11.01 7.33 -9.71
CA TYR A 32 10.62 7.94 -10.98
C TYR A 32 10.82 9.45 -10.97
N ALA A 33 10.45 10.12 -9.88
CA ALA A 33 10.71 11.55 -9.71
C ALA A 33 12.21 11.91 -9.80
N LYS A 34 13.11 11.06 -9.29
CA LYS A 34 14.57 11.28 -9.33
C LYS A 34 15.17 10.98 -10.70
N GLU A 35 14.65 9.96 -11.37
CA GLU A 35 15.16 9.46 -12.66
C GLU A 35 14.61 10.25 -13.86
N THR A 36 13.44 10.90 -13.69
CA THR A 36 12.79 11.72 -14.72
C THR A 36 13.42 13.12 -14.77
N SER A 37 14.57 13.24 -15.43
CA SER A 37 15.29 14.51 -15.59
C SER A 37 14.89 15.31 -16.83
N ASP A 38 14.19 14.66 -17.77
CA ASP A 38 13.81 15.18 -19.09
C ASP A 38 12.41 15.80 -19.13
N ASP A 39 11.52 15.45 -18.19
CA ASP A 39 10.18 16.03 -18.06
C ASP A 39 9.89 16.49 -16.62
N LYS A 40 10.02 17.80 -16.40
CA LYS A 40 9.74 18.43 -15.10
C LYS A 40 8.30 18.20 -14.62
N THR A 41 7.32 18.20 -15.53
CA THR A 41 5.90 18.07 -15.17
C THR A 41 5.62 16.67 -14.66
N ALA A 42 6.17 15.65 -15.34
CA ALA A 42 6.08 14.26 -14.90
C ALA A 42 6.80 14.05 -13.55
N ALA A 43 8.01 14.59 -13.39
CA ALA A 43 8.77 14.49 -12.14
C ALA A 43 8.01 15.09 -10.94
N GLU A 44 7.41 16.26 -11.09
CA GLU A 44 6.58 16.90 -10.05
C GLU A 44 5.32 16.08 -9.74
N MET A 45 4.69 15.48 -10.76
CA MET A 45 3.54 14.61 -10.57
C MET A 45 3.89 13.36 -9.76
N PHE A 46 5.03 12.71 -10.06
CA PHE A 46 5.49 11.56 -9.28
C PHE A 46 5.79 11.93 -7.82
N GLN A 47 6.41 13.08 -7.56
CA GLN A 47 6.61 13.54 -6.18
C GLN A 47 5.30 13.71 -5.42
N LYS A 48 4.28 14.29 -6.07
CA LYS A 48 2.95 14.42 -5.48
C LYS A 48 2.34 13.04 -5.19
N TYR A 49 2.43 12.10 -6.12
CA TYR A 49 1.85 10.77 -5.95
C TYR A 49 2.57 9.96 -4.89
N ALA A 50 3.89 10.10 -4.72
CA ALA A 50 4.61 9.51 -3.61
C ALA A 50 4.04 9.97 -2.26
N VAL A 51 3.73 11.27 -2.11
CA VAL A 51 3.11 11.81 -0.89
C VAL A 51 1.69 11.28 -0.70
N ASP A 52 0.89 11.23 -1.76
CA ASP A 52 -0.50 10.76 -1.68
C ASP A 52 -0.57 9.26 -1.34
N GLU A 53 0.29 8.42 -1.93
CA GLU A 53 0.38 6.99 -1.57
C GLU A 53 0.91 6.79 -0.15
N GLY A 54 1.78 7.68 0.35
CA GLY A 54 2.18 7.68 1.75
C GLY A 54 1.01 7.91 2.70
N ARG A 55 0.05 8.77 2.32
CA ARG A 55 -1.19 8.99 3.08
C ARG A 55 -2.10 7.76 3.02
N HIS A 56 -2.31 7.18 1.84
CA HIS A 56 -3.07 5.95 1.68
C HIS A 56 -2.49 4.81 2.54
N ALA A 57 -1.16 4.64 2.51
CA ALA A 57 -0.47 3.64 3.33
C ALA A 57 -0.68 3.89 4.83
N ALA A 58 -0.61 5.15 5.29
CA ALA A 58 -0.85 5.47 6.70
C ALA A 58 -2.29 5.14 7.15
N GLU A 59 -3.30 5.44 6.33
CA GLU A 59 -4.69 5.12 6.61
C GLU A 59 -4.95 3.60 6.66
N LEU A 60 -4.40 2.86 5.69
CA LEU A 60 -4.50 1.40 5.64
C LEU A 60 -3.78 0.74 6.82
N LEU A 61 -2.62 1.27 7.23
CA LEU A 61 -1.89 0.78 8.40
C LEU A 61 -2.69 0.96 9.68
N LYS A 62 -3.32 2.13 9.85
CA LYS A 62 -4.21 2.39 10.99
C LYS A 62 -5.35 1.38 11.05
N LEU A 63 -6.01 1.12 9.92
CA LEU A 63 -7.09 0.12 9.85
C LEU A 63 -6.60 -1.30 10.18
N LEU A 64 -5.38 -1.66 9.78
CA LEU A 64 -4.78 -2.96 10.14
C LEU A 64 -4.53 -3.08 11.65
N HIS A 65 -4.12 -1.99 12.31
CA HIS A 65 -3.99 -1.94 13.77
C HIS A 65 -5.36 -2.08 14.44
N ASP A 66 -6.39 -1.37 13.95
CA ASP A 66 -7.74 -1.48 14.49
C ASP A 66 -8.27 -2.94 14.38
N TYR A 67 -7.98 -3.67 13.30
CA TYR A 67 -8.32 -5.09 13.20
C TYR A 67 -7.57 -5.96 14.21
N GLN A 68 -6.30 -5.66 14.49
CA GLN A 68 -5.50 -6.41 15.45
C GLN A 68 -5.99 -6.18 16.89
N ASP A 69 -6.33 -4.94 17.24
CA ASP A 69 -6.80 -4.59 18.58
C ASP A 69 -8.21 -5.16 18.84
N ASN A 70 -9.09 -5.15 17.83
CA ASN A 70 -10.45 -5.71 17.95
C ASN A 70 -10.50 -7.25 17.96
N ASP A 71 -9.48 -7.94 17.44
CA ASP A 71 -9.34 -9.40 17.56
C ASP A 71 -8.80 -9.83 18.96
N THR A 72 -8.47 -8.89 19.86
CA THR A 72 -7.90 -9.16 21.20
C THR A 72 -8.89 -9.04 22.37
N VAL A 73 -10.22 -9.00 22.12
CA VAL A 73 -11.28 -9.03 23.15
C VAL A 73 -12.10 -10.31 23.11
#